data_AF-A0A6G1QXL5-F1
#
_entry.id   AF-A0A6G1QXL5-F1
#
_cell.length_a   1.000
_cell.length_b   1.000
_cell.length_c   1.000
_cell.angle_alpha   90.00
_cell.angle_beta   90.00
_cell.angle_gamma   90.00
#
_symmetry.space_group_name_H-M   'P 1'
#
loop_
_entity.id
_entity.type
_entity.pdbx_description
1 polymer ?
#
loop_
_entity_poly.entity_id
_entity_poly.type
_entity_poly.pdbx_seq_one_letter_code
_entity_poly.pdbx_strand_id
1 'polypeptide(L)'
;MVTEVRGFTDPQKEEYFRKRFRDEEQASRIISHIKTSRSLHIMCHIPVFCWITATVLEDVLETREGGELPKTLTEMYIHFLVVQSKLKNIKYDGGAETYPHWSPESRKMIESLGKLAFEQPQCTQECSHRSLKRREDCTRTRCSASSI
;
A
#
# COMPACT_ATOMS: atom_id res chain seq x y z
N MET A 1 -16.22 -5.69 -23.92
CA MET A 1 -16.84 -6.04 -22.63
C MET A 1 -15.98 -5.43 -21.54
N VAL A 2 -16.49 -4.44 -20.80
CA VAL A 2 -15.81 -3.88 -19.61
C VAL A 2 -16.40 -4.61 -18.42
N THR A 3 -15.64 -5.51 -17.81
CA THR A 3 -16.05 -6.14 -16.56
C THR A 3 -15.77 -5.14 -15.45
N GLU A 4 -16.80 -4.49 -14.93
CA GLU A 4 -16.68 -3.79 -13.65
C GLU A 4 -16.24 -4.80 -12.59
N VAL A 5 -15.10 -4.54 -11.98
CA VAL A 5 -14.62 -5.37 -10.86
C VAL A 5 -15.54 -5.09 -9.68
N ARG A 6 -16.57 -5.92 -9.52
CA ARG A 6 -17.39 -5.92 -8.30
C ARG A 6 -16.51 -6.31 -7.13
N GLY A 7 -16.55 -5.52 -6.07
CA GLY A 7 -15.80 -5.75 -4.84
C GLY A 7 -16.35 -6.93 -4.03
N PHE A 8 -15.72 -7.19 -2.88
CA PHE A 8 -16.18 -8.17 -1.90
C PHE A 8 -17.38 -7.63 -1.12
N THR A 9 -18.43 -8.45 -1.03
CA THR A 9 -19.50 -8.29 -0.04
C THR A 9 -18.99 -8.63 1.36
N ASP A 10 -19.67 -8.17 2.41
CA ASP A 10 -19.22 -8.42 3.79
C ASP A 10 -19.00 -9.90 4.12
N PRO A 11 -19.88 -10.84 3.69
CA PRO A 11 -19.61 -12.27 3.87
C PRO A 11 -18.35 -12.76 3.13
N GLN A 12 -18.10 -12.24 1.92
CA GLN A 12 -16.91 -12.60 1.13
C GLN A 12 -15.63 -12.07 1.77
N LYS A 13 -15.68 -10.88 2.41
CA LYS A 13 -14.54 -10.33 3.18
C LYS A 13 -14.16 -11.26 4.32
N GLU A 14 -15.14 -11.68 5.11
CA GLU A 14 -14.90 -12.59 6.25
C GLU A 14 -14.37 -13.94 5.80
N GLU A 15 -14.95 -14.51 4.74
CA GLU A 15 -14.50 -15.77 4.16
C GLU A 15 -13.05 -15.67 3.66
N TYR A 16 -12.69 -14.55 3.02
CA TYR A 16 -11.32 -14.30 2.58
C TYR A 16 -10.32 -14.35 3.73
N PHE A 17 -10.57 -13.60 4.81
CA PHE A 17 -9.67 -13.58 5.97
C PHE A 17 -9.63 -14.92 6.69
N ARG A 18 -10.78 -15.60 6.84
CA ARG A 18 -10.84 -16.94 7.45
C ARG A 18 -10.10 -18.00 6.63
N LYS A 19 -10.12 -17.92 5.30
CA LYS A 19 -9.31 -18.81 4.44
C LYS A 19 -7.82 -18.48 4.48
N ARG A 20 -7.48 -17.21 4.73
CA ARG A 20 -6.10 -16.73 4.69
C ARG A 20 -5.33 -17.00 5.98
N PHE A 21 -5.99 -16.91 7.12
CA PHE A 21 -5.43 -17.16 8.45
C PHE A 21 -5.93 -18.51 8.95
N ARG A 22 -5.03 -19.49 9.10
CA ARG A 22 -5.38 -20.88 9.49
C ARG A 22 -5.83 -20.99 10.93
N ASP A 23 -5.33 -20.11 11.79
CA ASP A 23 -5.68 -20.06 13.19
C ASP A 23 -6.99 -19.29 13.38
N GLU A 24 -8.00 -19.95 13.96
CA GLU A 24 -9.34 -19.40 14.19
C GLU A 24 -9.33 -18.17 15.11
N GLU A 25 -8.43 -18.13 16.10
CA GLU A 25 -8.31 -17.01 17.03
C GLU A 25 -7.70 -15.79 16.32
N GLN A 26 -6.64 -16.00 15.54
CA GLN A 26 -6.03 -14.95 14.70
C GLN A 26 -7.03 -14.40 13.67
N ALA A 27 -7.73 -15.29 12.96
CA ALA A 27 -8.74 -14.90 11.99
C ALA A 27 -9.85 -14.06 12.64
N SER A 28 -10.34 -14.49 13.80
CA SER A 28 -11.38 -13.79 14.55
C SER A 28 -10.91 -12.41 15.03
N ARG A 29 -9.68 -12.30 15.54
CA ARG A 29 -9.08 -11.04 15.99
C ARG A 29 -8.93 -10.04 14.84
N ILE A 30 -8.49 -10.51 13.66
CA ILE A 30 -8.35 -9.68 12.46
C ILE A 30 -9.71 -9.21 11.94
N ILE A 31 -10.67 -10.13 11.80
CA ILE A 31 -12.02 -9.80 11.33
C ILE A 31 -12.66 -8.78 12.26
N SER A 32 -12.51 -8.97 13.58
CA SER A 32 -12.98 -8.01 14.59
C SER A 32 -12.35 -6.64 14.39
N HIS A 33 -11.01 -6.57 14.29
CA HIS A 33 -10.28 -5.32 14.10
C HIS A 33 -10.71 -4.56 12.84
N ILE A 34 -10.89 -5.27 11.73
CA ILE A 34 -11.34 -4.70 10.46
C ILE A 34 -12.78 -4.18 10.59
N LYS A 35 -13.67 -4.90 11.28
CA LYS A 35 -15.05 -4.46 11.52
C LYS A 35 -15.13 -3.24 12.42
N THR A 36 -14.26 -3.13 13.43
CA THR A 36 -14.21 -1.97 14.32
C THR A 36 -13.68 -0.73 13.60
N SER A 37 -12.73 -0.88 12.67
CA SER A 37 -12.20 0.24 11.89
C SER A 37 -13.01 0.48 10.61
N ARG A 38 -13.87 1.51 10.63
CA ARG A 38 -14.70 1.89 9.47
C ARG A 38 -13.90 2.05 8.18
N SER A 39 -12.72 2.66 8.25
CA SER A 39 -11.88 2.88 7.08
C SER A 39 -11.35 1.58 6.48
N LEU A 40 -10.87 0.64 7.32
CA LEU A 40 -10.42 -0.67 6.86
C LEU A 40 -11.59 -1.47 6.27
N HIS A 41 -12.75 -1.44 6.94
CA HIS A 41 -13.94 -2.13 6.47
C HIS A 41 -14.40 -1.68 5.07
N ILE A 42 -14.34 -0.37 4.78
CA ILE A 42 -14.67 0.21 3.48
C ILE A 42 -13.62 -0.17 2.43
N MET A 43 -12.33 -0.03 2.73
CA MET A 43 -11.27 -0.34 1.77
C MET A 43 -11.26 -1.82 1.38
N CYS A 44 -11.48 -2.72 2.35
CA CYS A 44 -11.60 -4.16 2.13
C CYS A 44 -12.80 -4.57 1.24
N HIS A 45 -13.60 -3.63 0.74
CA HIS A 45 -14.49 -3.91 -0.39
C HIS A 45 -13.70 -4.15 -1.69
N ILE A 46 -12.55 -3.53 -1.88
CA ILE A 46 -11.75 -3.72 -3.10
C ILE A 46 -10.73 -4.85 -2.84
N PRO A 47 -10.70 -5.92 -3.66
CA PRO A 47 -9.90 -7.11 -3.39
C PRO A 47 -8.40 -6.85 -3.14
N VAL A 48 -7.81 -5.88 -3.85
CA VAL A 48 -6.39 -5.52 -3.66
C VAL A 48 -6.11 -4.96 -2.25
N PHE A 49 -7.03 -4.18 -1.68
CA PHE A 49 -6.88 -3.66 -0.32
C PHE A 49 -7.09 -4.74 0.73
N CYS A 50 -7.98 -5.70 0.48
CA CYS A 50 -8.10 -6.91 1.32
C CYS A 50 -6.77 -7.66 1.39
N TRP A 51 -6.11 -7.85 0.24
CA TRP A 51 -4.81 -8.53 0.18
C TRP A 51 -3.68 -7.76 0.86
N ILE A 52 -3.59 -6.44 0.63
CA ILE A 52 -2.64 -5.57 1.33
C ILE A 52 -2.85 -5.67 2.84
N THR A 53 -4.11 -5.61 3.28
CA THR A 53 -4.46 -5.66 4.70
C THR A 53 -4.10 -7.00 5.31
N ALA A 54 -4.42 -8.12 4.64
CA ALA A 54 -4.03 -9.44 5.10
C ALA A 54 -2.51 -9.58 5.24
N THR A 55 -1.76 -9.12 4.25
CA THR A 55 -0.29 -9.22 4.24
C THR A 55 0.34 -8.43 5.39
N VAL A 56 -0.16 -7.22 5.65
CA VAL A 56 0.32 -6.39 6.77
C VAL A 56 -0.05 -7.00 8.12
N LEU A 57 -1.28 -7.45 8.30
CA LEU A 57 -1.72 -8.02 9.58
C LEU A 57 -1.05 -9.36 9.88
N GLU A 58 -0.71 -10.16 8.85
CA GLU A 58 0.11 -11.36 9.00
C GLU A 58 1.51 -11.04 9.54
N ASP A 59 2.27 -10.15 8.89
CA ASP A 59 3.62 -9.78 9.34
C ASP A 59 3.59 -9.20 10.76
N VAL A 60 2.59 -8.39 11.11
CA VAL A 60 2.46 -7.82 12.46
C VAL A 60 2.17 -8.90 13.51
N LEU A 61 1.33 -9.89 13.20
CA LEU A 61 1.02 -10.98 14.13
C LEU A 61 2.18 -11.95 14.30
N GLU A 62 2.94 -12.24 13.25
CA GLU A 62 4.12 -13.11 13.30
C GLU A 62 5.30 -12.43 14.03
N THR A 63 5.49 -11.12 13.84
CA THR A 63 6.65 -10.40 14.40
C THR A 63 6.41 -9.81 15.78
N ARG A 64 5.16 -9.63 16.21
CA ARG A 64 4.82 -9.09 17.53
C ARG A 64 3.83 -10.02 18.24
N GLU A 65 4.34 -10.91 19.09
CA GLU A 65 3.55 -11.73 20.03
C GLU A 65 2.79 -10.86 21.06
N GLY A 66 1.73 -10.16 20.62
CA GLY A 66 0.89 -9.30 21.47
C GLY A 66 0.88 -7.82 21.11
N GLY A 67 1.43 -7.40 19.97
CA GLY A 67 1.39 -6.01 19.53
C GLY A 67 -0.02 -5.52 19.17
N GLU A 68 -0.27 -4.21 19.32
CA GLU A 68 -1.47 -3.57 18.79
C GLU A 68 -1.48 -3.66 17.25
N LEU A 69 -2.65 -3.99 16.68
CA LEU A 69 -2.84 -3.97 15.23
C LEU A 69 -2.94 -2.52 14.74
N PRO A 70 -2.38 -2.20 13.55
CA PRO A 70 -2.47 -0.86 12.96
C PRO A 70 -3.92 -0.40 12.84
N LYS A 71 -4.23 0.75 13.47
CA LYS A 71 -5.59 1.27 13.63
C LYS A 71 -5.98 2.17 12.46
N THR A 72 -5.02 2.88 11.89
CA THR A 72 -5.23 3.86 10.83
C THR A 72 -4.76 3.38 9.46
N LEU A 73 -5.31 3.97 8.40
CA LEU A 73 -4.87 3.68 7.03
C LEU A 73 -3.40 4.04 6.83
N THR A 74 -2.97 5.17 7.38
CA THR A 74 -1.59 5.62 7.28
C THR A 74 -0.64 4.62 7.93
N GLU A 75 -0.98 4.12 9.13
CA GLU A 75 -0.22 3.05 9.78
C GLU A 75 -0.18 1.79 8.90
N MET A 76 -1.32 1.36 8.36
CA MET A 76 -1.35 0.22 7.42
C MET A 76 -0.40 0.40 6.24
N TYR A 77 -0.39 1.59 5.63
CA TYR A 77 0.50 1.86 4.50
C TYR A 77 1.98 1.94 4.90
N ILE A 78 2.29 2.53 6.07
CA ILE A 78 3.65 2.52 6.60
C ILE A 78 4.11 1.08 6.80
N HIS A 79 3.31 0.25 7.50
CA HIS A 79 3.57 -1.18 7.67
C HIS A 79 3.64 -1.93 6.34
N PHE A 80 2.86 -1.55 5.35
CA PHE A 80 2.96 -2.15 4.03
C PHE A 80 4.29 -1.83 3.33
N LEU A 81 4.79 -0.59 3.44
CA LEU A 81 6.10 -0.22 2.91
C LEU A 81 7.23 -0.99 3.63
N VAL A 82 7.05 -1.27 4.92
CA VAL A 82 7.94 -2.14 5.71
C VAL A 82 8.03 -3.52 5.11
N VAL A 83 6.88 -4.19 4.99
CA VAL A 83 6.80 -5.55 4.46
C VAL A 83 7.35 -5.62 3.04
N GLN A 84 7.00 -4.66 2.18
CA GLN A 84 7.53 -4.61 0.82
C GLN A 84 9.04 -4.40 0.77
N SER A 85 9.61 -3.60 1.67
CA SER A 85 11.05 -3.39 1.74
C SER A 85 11.76 -4.69 2.14
N LYS A 86 11.23 -5.44 3.11
CA LYS A 86 11.76 -6.77 3.48
C LYS A 86 11.71 -7.73 2.29
N LEU A 87 10.55 -7.87 1.66
CA LEU A 87 10.35 -8.76 0.51
C LEU A 87 11.25 -8.41 -0.68
N LYS A 88 11.46 -7.12 -0.95
CA LYS A 88 12.35 -6.67 -2.01
C LYS A 88 13.81 -7.07 -1.74
N ASN A 89 14.30 -6.86 -0.51
CA ASN A 89 15.67 -7.24 -0.13
C ASN A 89 15.90 -8.74 -0.33
N ILE A 90 14.96 -9.58 0.11
CA ILE A 90 15.05 -11.04 -0.07
C ILE A 90 15.10 -11.40 -1.56
N LYS A 91 14.24 -10.79 -2.38
CA LYS A 91 14.07 -11.17 -3.79
C LYS A 91 15.19 -10.68 -4.71
N TYR A 92 15.77 -9.51 -4.44
CA TYR A 92 16.71 -8.86 -5.38
C TYR A 92 18.13 -8.72 -4.84
N ASP A 93 18.30 -8.54 -3.53
CA ASP A 93 19.61 -8.24 -2.93
C ASP A 93 20.28 -9.47 -2.30
N GLY A 94 19.59 -10.63 -2.29
CA GLY A 94 20.14 -11.90 -1.80
C GLY A 94 20.53 -11.93 -0.32
N GLY A 95 20.13 -10.90 0.45
CA GLY A 95 20.50 -10.70 1.84
C GLY A 95 19.56 -11.42 2.82
N ALA A 96 20.14 -11.93 3.91
CA ALA A 96 19.41 -12.49 5.06
C ALA A 96 18.60 -11.41 5.80
N GLU A 97 17.57 -11.84 6.55
CA GLU A 97 16.58 -11.03 7.29
C GLU A 97 17.14 -10.01 8.32
N THR A 98 18.45 -9.85 8.42
CA THR A 98 19.14 -9.12 9.48
C THR A 98 19.46 -7.66 9.16
N TYR A 99 19.11 -7.15 7.97
CA TYR A 99 19.33 -5.74 7.66
C TYR A 99 18.31 -4.84 8.38
N PRO A 100 18.69 -3.62 8.81
CA PRO A 100 17.74 -2.65 9.32
C PRO A 100 16.62 -2.48 8.30
N HIS A 101 15.39 -2.48 8.81
CA HIS A 101 14.15 -2.43 8.05
C HIS A 101 14.16 -1.38 6.90
N TRP A 102 14.96 -0.30 7.03
CA TRP A 102 15.25 0.66 5.96
C TRP A 102 16.73 0.66 5.60
N SER A 103 17.08 0.14 4.43
CA SER A 103 18.41 0.33 3.85
C SER A 103 18.54 1.75 3.27
N PRO A 104 19.76 2.29 3.13
CA PRO A 104 19.99 3.56 2.43
C PRO A 104 19.35 3.57 1.03
N GLU A 105 19.41 2.45 0.33
CA GLU A 105 18.87 2.27 -1.02
C GLU A 105 17.35 2.29 -1.03
N SER A 106 16.70 1.57 -0.09
CA SER A 106 15.23 1.55 0.01
C SER A 106 14.68 2.93 0.40
N ARG A 107 15.38 3.64 1.28
CA ARG A 107 15.05 5.03 1.65
C ARG A 107 15.12 5.96 0.44
N LYS A 108 16.22 5.93 -0.31
CA LYS A 108 16.40 6.77 -1.51
C LYS A 108 15.35 6.48 -2.59
N MET A 109 15.01 5.20 -2.76
CA MET A 109 13.94 4.79 -3.68
C MET A 109 12.59 5.36 -3.25
N ILE A 110 12.22 5.22 -1.97
CA ILE A 110 10.93 5.70 -1.46
C ILE A 110 10.83 7.23 -1.50
N GLU A 111 11.92 7.94 -1.23
CA GLU A 111 12.00 9.38 -1.42
C GLU A 111 11.77 9.78 -2.88
N SER A 112 12.43 9.09 -3.82
CA SER A 112 12.27 9.35 -5.26
C SER A 112 10.84 9.08 -5.74
N LEU A 113 10.22 8.01 -5.23
CA LEU A 113 8.81 7.68 -5.50
C LEU A 113 7.86 8.73 -4.91
N GLY A 114 8.14 9.22 -3.70
CA GLY A 114 7.38 10.29 -3.06
C GLY A 114 7.45 11.59 -3.85
N LYS A 115 8.65 11.98 -4.31
CA LYS A 115 8.84 13.15 -5.19
C LYS A 115 8.03 13.01 -6.48
N LEU A 116 8.16 11.86 -7.17
CA LEU A 116 7.41 11.61 -8.39
C LEU A 116 5.89 11.63 -8.18
N ALA A 117 5.41 11.02 -7.10
CA ALA A 117 3.99 10.98 -6.75
C ALA A 117 3.43 12.37 -6.37
N PHE A 118 4.28 13.26 -5.87
CA PHE A 118 3.91 14.65 -5.59
C PHE A 118 3.87 15.51 -6.86
N GLU A 119 4.83 15.31 -7.77
CA GLU A 119 4.96 16.07 -9.01
C GLU A 119 3.89 15.69 -10.06
N GLN A 120 3.57 14.40 -10.21
CA GLN A 120 2.65 13.92 -11.26
C GLN A 120 1.22 14.50 -11.18
N PRO A 121 0.56 14.56 -10.01
CA PRO A 121 -0.76 15.17 -9.88
C PRO A 121 -0.73 16.67 -10.19
N GLN A 122 0.32 17.38 -9.77
CA GLN A 122 0.47 18.81 -10.04
C GLN A 122 0.62 19.07 -11.52
N CYS A 123 1.50 18.33 -12.20
CA CYS A 123 1.64 18.44 -13.65
C CYS A 123 0.34 18.09 -14.38
N THR A 124 -0.39 17.06 -13.94
CA THR A 124 -1.63 16.63 -14.59
C THR A 124 -2.75 17.68 -14.44
N GLN A 125 -2.91 18.28 -13.25
CA GLN A 125 -3.89 19.33 -13.01
C GLN A 125 -3.53 20.63 -13.75
N GLU A 126 -2.25 21.02 -13.80
CA GLU A 126 -1.79 22.19 -14.56
C GLU A 126 -2.01 22.02 -16.08
N CYS A 127 -1.74 20.84 -16.65
CA CYS A 127 -1.96 20.58 -18.07
C CYS A 127 -3.47 20.54 -18.43
N SER A 128 -4.38 20.25 -17.49
CA SER A 128 -5.82 20.26 -17.75
C SER A 128 -6.42 21.67 -17.77
N HIS A 129 -5.82 22.63 -17.06
CA HIS A 129 -6.31 24.01 -16.99
C HIS A 129 -5.81 24.89 -18.15
N ARG A 130 -4.77 24.44 -18.86
CA ARG A 130 -4.24 25.12 -20.05
C ARG A 130 -4.67 24.33 -21.29
N SER A 131 -5.66 24.84 -22.01
CA SER A 131 -6.09 24.31 -23.31
C SER A 131 -4.97 24.47 -24.35
N LEU A 132 -3.91 23.65 -24.28
CA LEU A 132 -2.77 23.74 -25.18
C LEU A 132 -2.68 22.50 -26.06
N LYS A 133 -3.12 22.75 -27.29
CA LYS A 133 -2.78 22.06 -28.53
C LYS A 133 -1.34 21.51 -28.44
N ARG A 134 -1.22 20.18 -28.43
CA ARG A 134 -0.02 19.30 -28.35
C ARG A 134 0.48 18.92 -26.95
N ARG A 135 0.17 17.66 -26.61
CA ARG A 135 0.63 16.88 -25.44
C ARG A 135 2.16 16.84 -25.23
N GLU A 136 2.96 17.13 -26.24
CA GLU A 136 4.43 16.94 -26.20
C GLU A 136 5.19 18.07 -25.49
N ASP A 137 4.60 19.26 -25.32
CA ASP A 137 5.26 20.41 -24.68
C ASP A 137 5.09 20.46 -23.15
N CYS A 138 4.06 19.82 -22.58
CA CYS A 138 3.78 19.91 -21.15
C CYS A 138 4.83 19.15 -20.30
N THR A 139 5.31 18.00 -20.80
CA THR A 139 6.35 17.20 -20.12
C THR A 139 7.73 17.85 -20.16
N ARG A 140 8.03 18.65 -21.19
CA ARG A 140 9.38 19.19 -21.41
C ARG A 140 9.65 20.54 -20.74
N THR A 141 8.61 21.35 -20.54
CA THR A 141 8.79 22.77 -20.19
C THR A 141 8.74 23.07 -18.68
N ARG A 142 8.40 22.10 -17.82
CA ARG A 142 8.32 22.35 -16.36
C ARG A 142 8.92 21.30 -15.43
N CYS A 143 9.07 20.03 -15.83
CA CYS A 143 9.79 19.07 -14.98
C CYS A 143 11.30 19.37 -14.88
N SER A 144 11.85 20.19 -15.77
CA SER A 144 13.24 20.67 -15.71
C SER A 144 13.44 21.90 -14.80
N ALA A 145 12.37 22.53 -14.31
CA ALA A 145 12.46 23.75 -13.48
C ALA A 145 12.55 23.47 -11.97
N SER A 146 12.43 22.21 -11.53
CA SER A 146 12.62 21.82 -10.11
C SER A 146 14.02 21.24 -9.83
N SER A 147 15.01 21.64 -10.63
CA SER A 147 16.43 21.35 -10.41
C SER A 147 17.23 22.65 -10.30
N ILE A 148 16.88 23.51 -9.34
CA ILE A 148 17.77 24.49 -8.69
C ILE A 148 17.38 24.55 -7.22
#